data_AF-A0A7L8ZRD9-F1
#
_entry.id   AF-A0A7L8ZRD9-F1
#
_cell.length_a   1.000
_cell.length_b   1.000
_cell.length_c   1.000
_cell.angle_alpha   90.00
_cell.angle_beta   90.00
_cell.angle_gamma   90.00
#
_symmetry.space_group_name_H-M   'P 1'
#
loop_
_entity.id
_entity.type
_entity.pdbx_description
1 polymer ?
#
loop_
_entity_poly.entity_id
_entity_poly.type
_entity_poly.pdbx_seq_one_letter_code
_entity_poly.pdbx_strand_id
1 'polypeptide(L)'
;MLNLYFYVSLIVLFGVFCLVSFKFISVLILLENINILILVYIFLNSFNTINPLFLIFMVIVTIEVTLSLVSLTRVWDCDSLVY
;
A
#
# COMPACT_ATOMS: atom_id res chain seq x y z
N MET A 1 8.61 17.34 -12.43
CA MET A 1 7.13 17.29 -12.34
C MET A 1 6.64 16.02 -11.66
N LEU A 2 7.03 14.83 -12.14
CA LEU A 2 6.56 13.55 -11.61
C LEU A 2 6.87 13.36 -10.10
N ASN A 3 8.08 13.71 -9.64
CA ASN A 3 8.43 13.64 -8.22
C ASN A 3 7.56 14.56 -7.35
N LEU A 4 7.19 15.74 -7.86
CA LEU A 4 6.35 16.68 -7.12
C LEU A 4 4.93 16.12 -6.94
N TYR A 5 4.36 15.53 -8.00
CA TYR A 5 3.08 14.81 -7.90
C TYR A 5 3.15 13.66 -6.89
N PHE A 6 4.23 12.89 -6.90
CA PHE A 6 4.45 11.80 -5.95
C PHE A 6 4.46 12.29 -4.49
N TYR A 7 5.23 13.34 -4.18
CA TYR A 7 5.27 13.89 -2.83
C TYR A 7 3.93 14.47 -2.38
N VAL A 8 3.22 15.19 -3.26
CA VAL A 8 1.88 15.72 -2.95
C VAL A 8 0.92 14.57 -2.66
N SER A 9 0.94 13.50 -3.46
CA SER A 9 0.08 12.34 -3.25
C SER A 9 0.38 11.59 -1.94
N LEU A 10 1.65 11.51 -1.54
CA LEU A 10 2.04 10.96 -0.22
C LEU A 10 1.53 11.82 0.94
N ILE A 11 1.61 13.14 0.82
CA ILE A 11 1.11 14.07 1.84
C ILE A 11 -0.41 13.94 1.99
N VAL A 12 -1.14 13.82 0.87
CA VAL A 12 -2.59 13.60 0.89
C VAL A 12 -2.93 12.28 1.56
N LEU A 13 -2.24 11.18 1.21
CA LEU A 13 -2.43 9.88 1.86
C LEU A 13 -2.15 9.94 3.36
N PHE A 14 -1.07 10.62 3.77
CA PHE A 14 -0.75 10.80 5.19
C PHE A 14 -1.81 11.63 5.93
N GLY A 15 -2.34 12.68 5.28
CA GLY A 15 -3.47 13.44 5.81
C GLY A 15 -4.72 12.59 6.01
N VAL A 16 -5.04 11.73 5.04
CA VAL A 16 -6.16 10.77 5.15
C VAL A 16 -5.91 9.77 6.28
N PHE A 17 -4.68 9.28 6.47
CA PHE A 17 -4.33 8.39 7.58
C PHE A 17 -4.65 9.03 8.94
N CYS A 18 -4.28 10.28 9.15
CA CYS A 18 -4.55 10.99 10.40
C CYS A 18 -6.05 11.18 10.69
N LEU A 19 -6.88 11.21 9.65
CA LEU A 19 -8.33 11.42 9.76
C LEU A 19 -9.13 10.13 9.94
N VAL A 20 -8.53 8.98 9.59
CA VAL A 20 -9.18 7.68 9.69
C VAL A 20 -9.21 7.22 11.15
N SER A 21 -10.40 6.85 11.63
CA SER A 21 -10.54 6.08 12.87
C SER A 21 -9.76 4.77 12.70
N PHE A 22 -8.64 4.58 13.42
CA PHE A 22 -7.62 3.50 13.38
C PHE A 22 -8.14 2.04 13.32
N LYS A 23 -9.06 1.75 12.41
CA LYS A 23 -9.60 0.43 12.12
C LYS A 23 -8.58 -0.29 11.26
N PHE A 24 -8.33 -1.54 11.60
CA PHE A 24 -7.36 -2.38 10.91
C PHE A 24 -7.57 -2.38 9.39
N ILE A 25 -8.82 -2.51 8.93
CA ILE A 25 -9.17 -2.47 7.50
C ILE A 25 -8.75 -1.16 6.82
N SER A 26 -8.89 -0.03 7.51
CA SER A 26 -8.59 1.28 6.94
C SER A 26 -7.10 1.53 6.85
N VAL A 27 -6.32 0.98 7.78
CA VAL A 27 -4.85 0.99 7.71
C VAL A 27 -4.36 0.14 6.54
N LEU A 28 -4.95 -1.05 6.33
CA LEU A 28 -4.60 -1.90 5.20
C LEU A 28 -4.90 -1.22 3.85
N ILE A 29 -6.08 -0.61 3.70
CA ILE A 29 -6.44 0.14 2.48
C ILE A 29 -5.43 1.26 2.21
N LEU A 30 -4.95 1.93 3.26
CA LEU A 30 -3.97 2.98 3.10
C LEU A 30 -2.60 2.45 2.64
N LEU A 31 -2.18 1.32 3.19
CA LEU A 31 -0.92 0.66 2.85
C LEU A 31 -0.92 0.19 1.39
N GLU A 32 -2.02 -0.38 0.92
CA GLU A 32 -2.21 -0.74 -0.49
C GLU A 32 -2.11 0.45 -1.44
N ASN A 33 -2.74 1.57 -1.08
CA ASN A 33 -2.65 2.79 -1.89
C ASN A 33 -1.21 3.33 -1.98
N ILE A 34 -0.42 3.21 -0.91
CA ILE A 34 1.00 3.57 -0.93
C ILE A 34 1.78 2.64 -1.87
N ASN A 35 1.54 1.33 -1.82
CA ASN A 35 2.21 0.37 -2.69
C ASN A 35 1.95 0.63 -4.17
N ILE A 36 0.68 0.86 -4.53
CA ILE A 36 0.27 1.18 -5.91
C ILE A 36 0.98 2.45 -6.37
N LEU A 37 1.00 3.48 -5.52
CA LEU A 37 1.60 4.76 -5.82
C LEU A 37 3.12 4.66 -6.02
N ILE A 38 3.81 3.84 -5.22
CA ILE A 38 5.24 3.53 -5.41
C ILE A 38 5.47 2.77 -6.72
N LEU A 39 4.68 1.73 -7.00
CA LEU A 39 4.81 0.93 -8.24
C LEU A 39 4.58 1.80 -9.49
N VAL A 40 3.54 2.63 -9.48
CA VAL A 40 3.24 3.57 -10.56
C VAL A 40 4.38 4.57 -10.72
N TYR A 41 4.91 5.13 -9.63
CA TYR A 41 6.04 6.04 -9.70
C TYR A 41 7.28 5.40 -10.33
N ILE A 42 7.64 4.19 -9.90
CA ILE A 42 8.78 3.46 -10.45
C ILE A 42 8.56 3.16 -11.93
N PHE A 43 7.37 2.68 -12.30
CA PHE A 43 7.01 2.37 -13.69
C PHE A 43 7.12 3.60 -14.59
N LEU A 44 6.55 4.74 -14.16
CA LEU A 44 6.60 5.98 -14.92
C LEU A 44 8.02 6.54 -15.04
N ASN A 45 8.90 6.28 -14.06
CA ASN A 45 10.29 6.73 -14.12
C ASN A 45 11.17 5.81 -14.99
N SER A 46 10.76 4.56 -15.21
CA SER A 46 11.52 3.56 -15.98
C SER A 46 10.92 3.23 -17.35
N PHE A 47 10.14 4.12 -17.97
CA PHE A 47 9.43 3.81 -19.22
C PHE A 47 10.30 3.25 -20.36
N ASN A 48 11.58 3.61 -20.43
CA ASN A 48 12.48 3.19 -21.52
C ASN A 48 13.42 2.03 -21.15
N THR A 49 13.48 1.60 -19.89
CA THR A 49 14.44 0.58 -19.45
C THR A 49 13.79 -0.38 -18.48
N ILE A 50 14.09 -1.67 -18.64
CA ILE A 50 13.70 -2.68 -17.65
C ILE A 50 14.44 -2.35 -16.36
N ASN A 51 13.71 -1.79 -15.40
CA ASN A 51 14.27 -1.48 -14.10
C ASN A 51 14.08 -2.70 -13.18
N PRO A 52 15.14 -3.40 -12.77
CA PRO A 52 15.03 -4.54 -11.86
C PRO A 52 14.37 -4.15 -10.53
N LEU A 53 14.45 -2.87 -10.12
CA LEU A 53 13.76 -2.38 -8.93
C LEU A 53 12.24 -2.51 -9.06
N PHE A 54 11.65 -2.29 -10.24
CA PHE A 54 10.21 -2.44 -10.44
C PHE A 54 9.75 -3.86 -10.13
N LEU A 55 10.48 -4.86 -10.62
CA LEU A 55 10.18 -6.27 -10.39
C LEU A 55 10.36 -6.65 -8.91
N ILE A 56 11.45 -6.19 -8.28
CA ILE A 56 11.69 -6.45 -6.86
C ILE A 56 10.56 -5.84 -6.01
N PHE A 57 10.18 -4.60 -6.28
CA PHE A 57 9.06 -3.95 -5.58
C PHE A 57 7.73 -4.65 -5.85
N MET A 58 7.48 -5.12 -7.07
CA MET A 58 6.28 -5.91 -7.38
C MET A 58 6.20 -7.17 -6.49
N VAL A 59 7.31 -7.92 -6.35
CA VAL A 59 7.35 -9.10 -5.49
C VAL A 59 7.12 -8.74 -4.02
N ILE A 60 7.77 -7.69 -3.52
CA ILE A 60 7.59 -7.23 -2.13
C ILE A 60 6.14 -6.84 -1.86
N VAL A 61 5.52 -6.08 -2.77
CA VAL A 61 4.11 -5.69 -2.65
C VAL A 61 3.19 -6.92 -2.61
N THR A 62 3.42 -7.92 -3.47
CA THR A 62 2.60 -9.14 -3.44
C THR A 62 2.73 -9.93 -2.13
N ILE A 63 3.93 -9.96 -1.53
CA ILE A 63 4.13 -10.59 -0.22
C ILE A 63 3.39 -9.82 0.87
N GLU A 64 3.44 -8.50 0.83
CA GLU A 64 2.76 -7.66 1.83
C GLU A 64 1.23 -7.76 1.72
N VAL A 65 0.66 -7.73 0.51
CA VAL A 65 -0.79 -7.96 0.27
C VAL A 65 -1.24 -9.35 0.76
N THR A 66 -0.45 -10.39 0.50
CA THR A 66 -0.82 -11.74 0.95
C THR A 66 -0.75 -11.87 2.47
N LEU A 67 0.26 -11.29 3.11
CA LEU A 67 0.36 -11.23 4.58
C LEU A 67 -0.78 -10.41 5.19
N SER A 68 -1.12 -9.27 4.59
CA SER A 68 -2.20 -8.40 5.07
C SER A 68 -3.55 -9.13 5.03
N LEU A 69 -3.85 -9.84 3.94
CA LEU A 69 -5.07 -10.65 3.82
C LEU A 69 -5.09 -11.81 4.82
N VAL A 70 -3.96 -12.51 5.03
CA VAL A 70 -3.88 -13.58 6.04
C VAL A 70 -4.07 -13.02 7.44
N SER A 71 -3.54 -11.83 7.75
CA SER A 71 -3.76 -11.20 9.05
C SER A 71 -5.22 -10.77 9.23
N LEU A 72 -5.88 -10.33 8.16
CA LEU A 72 -7.29 -9.93 8.19
C LEU A 72 -8.21 -11.10 8.50
N THR A 73 -7.99 -12.26 7.88
CA THR A 73 -8.80 -13.45 8.15
C THR A 73 -8.67 -13.89 9.60
N ARG A 74 -7.47 -13.84 10.17
CA ARG A 74 -7.25 -14.16 11.59
C ARG A 74 -7.93 -13.19 12.54
N VAL A 75 -7.85 -11.89 12.28
CA VAL A 75 -8.54 -10.88 13.10
C VAL A 75 -10.05 -11.07 13.04
N TRP A 76 -10.60 -11.35 11.86
CA TRP A 76 -12.02 -11.62 11.67
C TRP A 76 -12.46 -12.87 12.45
N ASP A 77 -11.69 -13.96 12.39
CA ASP A 77 -11.99 -15.19 13.14
C ASP A 77 -11.97 -14.94 14.66
N CYS A 78 -11.03 -14.14 15.17
CA CYS A 78 -10.96 -13.78 16.59
C CYS A 78 -12.13 -12.92 17.05
N ASP A 79 -12.55 -11.92 16.28
CA ASP A 79 -13.74 -11.10 16.60
C ASP A 79 -15.02 -11.95 16.61
N SER A 80 -15.10 -12.99 15.78
CA SER A 80 -16.24 -13.92 15.75
C SER A 80 -16.32 -14.86 16.97
N LEU A 81 -15.20 -15.09 17.67
CA LEU A 81 -15.13 -15.95 18.87
C LEU A 81 -15.48 -15.20 20.18
N VAL A 82 -15.60 -13.87 20.13
CA VAL A 82 -15.92 -13.04 21.30
C VAL A 82 -17.45 -12.84 21.48
N TYR A 83 -18.28 -13.42 20.61
CA TYR A 83 -19.74 -13.44 20.71
C TYR A 83 -20.30 -14.83 20.97
#